data_AF-A0A8T6GYN3-F1
#
_entry.id   AF-A0A8T6GYN3-F1
#
_cell.length_a   1.000
_cell.length_b   1.000
_cell.length_c   1.000
_cell.angle_alpha   90.00
_cell.angle_beta   90.00
_cell.angle_gamma   90.00
#
_symmetry.space_group_name_H-M   'P 1'
#
loop_
_entity.id
_entity.type
_entity.pdbx_description
1 polymer ?
#
loop_
_entity_poly.entity_id
_entity_poly.type
_entity_poly.pdbx_seq_one_letter_code
_entity_poly.pdbx_strand_id
1 'polypeptide(L)'
;MRTIAEILRRLSQEQEISEASKDMVAMLVFCLRGIDSTVEESMVAWEKRGYWKKSDEFQQKWWWASRLSKSLETLLRNEDWEKLPEAMMQLYGYVADLKVNRLTRDPDAWRGAYQKLVAEKRASSS
;
A
#
# COMPACT_ATOMS: atom_id res chain seq x y z
N MET A 1 -8.44 -2.20 2.07
CA MET A 1 -8.86 -2.32 0.65
C MET A 1 -9.63 -1.09 0.14
N ARG A 2 -10.77 -0.70 0.74
CA ARG A 2 -11.50 0.54 0.34
C ARG A 2 -10.62 1.81 0.33
N THR A 3 -9.77 1.99 1.34
CA THR A 3 -8.84 3.13 1.43
C THR A 3 -7.91 3.22 0.22
N ILE A 4 -7.42 2.08 -0.28
CA ILE A 4 -6.51 2.03 -1.44
C ILE A 4 -7.23 2.57 -2.68
N ALA A 5 -8.44 2.09 -2.95
CA ALA A 5 -9.21 2.54 -4.11
C ALA A 5 -9.65 4.03 -3.99
N GLU A 6 -10.00 4.50 -2.79
CA GLU A 6 -10.30 5.92 -2.55
C GLU A 6 -9.09 6.81 -2.84
N ILE A 7 -7.90 6.41 -2.36
CA ILE A 7 -6.64 7.12 -2.60
C ILE A 7 -6.28 7.08 -4.08
N LEU A 8 -6.34 5.93 -4.73
CA LEU A 8 -6.05 5.79 -6.16
C LEU A 8 -6.94 6.70 -7.01
N ARG A 9 -8.23 6.78 -6.68
CA ARG A 9 -9.18 7.67 -7.36
C ARG A 9 -8.80 9.13 -7.17
N ARG A 10 -8.42 9.54 -5.95
CA ARG A 10 -8.01 10.92 -5.66
C ARG A 10 -6.70 11.29 -6.35
N LEU A 11 -5.68 10.44 -6.27
CA LEU A 11 -4.41 10.63 -6.97
C LEU A 11 -4.59 10.77 -8.49
N SER A 12 -5.55 10.04 -9.08
CA SER A 12 -5.84 10.17 -10.53
C SER A 12 -6.48 11.50 -10.94
N GLN A 13 -6.91 12.32 -9.97
CA GLN A 13 -7.53 13.63 -10.18
C GLN A 13 -6.56 14.79 -9.89
N GLU A 14 -5.42 14.52 -9.27
CA GLU A 14 -4.39 15.53 -9.02
C GLU A 14 -3.66 15.88 -10.32
N GLN A 15 -3.44 17.17 -10.57
CA GLN A 15 -2.69 17.65 -11.73
C GLN A 15 -1.18 17.70 -11.45
N GLU A 16 -0.80 17.87 -10.18
CA GLU A 16 0.57 17.99 -9.72
C GLU A 16 0.78 17.21 -8.42
N ILE A 17 2.03 16.89 -8.09
CA ILE A 17 2.35 16.25 -6.82
C ILE A 17 2.33 17.29 -5.70
N SER A 18 1.32 17.20 -4.84
CA SER A 18 1.19 18.03 -3.64
C SER A 18 1.64 17.28 -2.38
N GLU A 19 1.75 17.99 -1.26
CA GLU A 19 1.96 17.34 0.06
C GLU A 19 0.86 16.33 0.39
N ALA A 20 -0.38 16.61 -0.01
CA ALA A 20 -1.48 15.65 0.12
C ALA A 20 -1.25 14.40 -0.75
N SER A 21 -0.67 14.55 -1.95
CA SER A 21 -0.27 13.42 -2.79
C SER A 21 0.80 12.55 -2.11
N LYS A 22 1.79 13.17 -1.44
CA LYS A 22 2.80 12.44 -0.66
C LYS A 22 2.19 11.64 0.48
N ASP A 23 1.29 12.27 1.24
CA ASP A 23 0.55 11.63 2.33
C ASP A 23 -0.32 10.47 1.83
N MET A 24 -0.99 10.65 0.70
CA MET A 24 -1.78 9.60 0.04
C MET A 24 -0.91 8.41 -0.37
N VAL A 25 0.24 8.65 -1.01
CA VAL A 25 1.16 7.58 -1.40
C VAL A 25 1.74 6.88 -0.18
N ALA A 26 2.09 7.62 0.88
CA ALA A 26 2.54 7.03 2.14
C ALA A 26 1.45 6.15 2.79
N MET A 27 0.19 6.59 2.73
CA MET A 27 -0.93 5.80 3.23
C MET A 27 -1.17 4.52 2.40
N LEU A 28 -0.91 4.54 1.09
CA LEU A 28 -0.90 3.33 0.28
C LEU A 28 0.16 2.34 0.78
N VAL A 29 1.38 2.81 1.06
CA VAL A 29 2.46 1.96 1.62
C VAL A 29 2.00 1.29 2.91
N PHE A 30 1.44 2.05 3.86
CA PHE A 30 0.94 1.48 5.12
C PHE A 30 -0.20 0.48 4.91
N CYS A 31 -1.14 0.78 4.01
CA CYS A 31 -2.22 -0.15 3.70
C CYS A 31 -1.70 -1.48 3.13
N LEU A 32 -0.69 -1.43 2.25
CA LEU A 32 -0.11 -2.61 1.63
C LEU A 32 0.73 -3.43 2.62
N ARG A 33 1.51 -2.77 3.49
CA ARG A 33 2.22 -3.44 4.60
C ARG A 33 1.26 -4.12 5.57
N GLY A 34 0.13 -3.49 5.88
CA GLY A 34 -0.90 -4.10 6.73
C GLY A 34 -1.52 -5.36 6.11
N ILE A 35 -1.71 -5.38 4.78
CA ILE A 35 -2.13 -6.59 4.06
C ILE A 35 -1.06 -7.67 4.18
N ASP A 36 0.22 -7.33 3.91
CA ASP A 36 1.35 -8.27 3.99
C ASP A 36 1.46 -8.91 5.39
N SER A 37 1.39 -8.09 6.45
CA SER A 37 1.39 -8.56 7.84
C SER A 37 0.24 -9.52 8.15
N THR A 38 -0.96 -9.22 7.66
CA THR A 38 -2.14 -10.10 7.86
C THR A 38 -1.99 -11.43 7.11
N VAL A 39 -1.35 -11.39 5.94
CA VAL A 39 -1.03 -12.58 5.15
C VAL A 39 -0.03 -13.46 5.89
N GLU A 40 1.04 -12.87 6.40
CA GLU A 40 2.06 -13.58 7.19
C GLU A 40 1.47 -14.23 8.45
N GLU A 41 0.65 -13.51 9.22
CA GLU A 41 -0.05 -14.06 10.38
C GLU A 41 -0.92 -15.27 10.01
N SER A 42 -1.64 -15.18 8.89
CA SER A 42 -2.50 -16.26 8.39
C SER A 42 -1.68 -17.48 7.97
N MET A 43 -0.55 -17.26 7.30
CA MET A 43 0.38 -18.32 6.90
C MET A 43 0.95 -19.02 8.13
N VAL A 44 1.50 -18.28 9.09
CA VAL A 44 2.07 -18.86 10.33
C VAL A 44 1.03 -19.69 11.09
N ALA A 45 -0.23 -19.22 11.15
CA ALA A 45 -1.31 -19.96 11.79
C ALA A 45 -1.65 -21.28 11.07
N TRP A 46 -1.57 -21.31 9.74
CA TRP A 46 -1.81 -22.49 8.91
C TRP A 46 -0.64 -23.48 8.92
N GLU A 47 0.59 -22.98 8.90
CA GLU A 47 1.81 -23.77 9.00
C GLU A 47 1.89 -24.53 10.32
N LYS A 48 1.55 -23.87 11.45
CA LYS A 48 1.41 -24.53 12.76
C LYS A 48 0.38 -25.67 12.78
N ARG A 49 -0.55 -25.70 11.81
CA ARG A 49 -1.57 -26.75 11.63
C ARG A 49 -1.21 -27.75 10.52
N GLY A 50 -0.03 -27.63 9.92
CA GLY A 50 0.44 -28.49 8.84
C GLY A 50 -0.07 -28.14 7.44
N TYR A 51 -0.69 -26.97 7.24
CA TYR A 51 -1.27 -26.55 5.95
C TYR A 51 -0.29 -25.78 5.06
N TRP A 52 0.93 -26.29 4.88
CA TRP A 52 2.01 -25.63 4.14
C TRP A 52 1.63 -25.23 2.70
N LYS A 53 1.02 -26.16 1.94
CA LYS A 53 0.58 -25.87 0.56
C LYS A 53 -0.42 -24.71 0.48
N LYS A 54 -1.31 -24.60 1.48
CA LYS A 54 -2.30 -23.52 1.54
C LYS A 54 -1.64 -22.17 1.86
N SER A 55 -0.63 -22.19 2.74
CA SER A 55 0.18 -21.01 3.05
C SER A 55 0.93 -20.53 1.80
N ASP A 56 1.56 -21.43 1.03
CA ASP A 56 2.28 -21.09 -0.19
C ASP A 56 1.36 -20.49 -1.26
N GLU A 57 0.22 -21.13 -1.54
CA GLU A 57 -0.77 -20.63 -2.51
C GLU A 57 -1.29 -19.25 -2.10
N PHE A 58 -1.47 -19.02 -0.79
CA PHE A 58 -1.94 -17.75 -0.27
C PHE A 58 -0.86 -16.67 -0.33
N GLN A 59 0.40 -17.00 -0.01
CA GLN A 59 1.52 -16.09 -0.19
C GLN A 59 1.65 -15.67 -1.65
N GLN A 60 1.61 -16.63 -2.58
CA GLN A 60 1.69 -16.38 -4.02
C GLN A 60 0.51 -15.56 -4.54
N LYS A 61 -0.65 -15.62 -3.89
CA LYS A 61 -1.79 -14.77 -4.23
C LYS A 61 -1.59 -13.31 -3.80
N TRP A 62 -0.86 -13.08 -2.71
CA TRP A 62 -0.74 -11.75 -2.08
C TRP A 62 0.65 -11.13 -2.14
N TRP A 63 1.64 -11.81 -2.74
CA TRP A 63 3.03 -11.34 -2.87
C TRP A 63 3.17 -9.91 -3.43
N TRP A 64 2.21 -9.51 -4.28
CA TRP A 64 2.16 -8.18 -4.87
C TRP A 64 2.01 -7.08 -3.83
N ALA A 65 1.39 -7.33 -2.67
CA ALA A 65 1.22 -6.34 -1.62
C ALA A 65 2.57 -5.91 -1.04
N SER A 66 3.41 -6.88 -0.67
CA SER A 66 4.78 -6.63 -0.22
C SER A 66 5.60 -5.91 -1.29
N ARG A 67 5.56 -6.41 -2.53
CA ARG A 67 6.32 -5.83 -3.66
C ARG A 67 5.92 -4.38 -3.96
N LEU A 68 4.63 -4.10 -4.09
CA LEU A 68 4.15 -2.76 -4.37
C LEU A 68 4.37 -1.81 -3.20
N SER A 69 4.29 -2.28 -1.95
CA SER A 69 4.61 -1.46 -0.78
C SER A 69 6.06 -0.94 -0.83
N LYS A 70 7.02 -1.81 -1.13
CA LYS A 70 8.44 -1.47 -1.26
C LYS A 70 8.70 -0.56 -2.45
N SER A 71 8.02 -0.81 -3.57
CA SER A 71 8.13 0.02 -4.78
C SER A 71 7.64 1.45 -4.51
N LEU A 72 6.43 1.60 -3.94
CA LEU A 72 5.85 2.90 -3.60
C LEU A 72 6.65 3.62 -2.53
N GLU A 73 7.19 2.92 -1.53
CA GLU A 73 8.08 3.51 -0.54
C GLU A 73 9.36 4.03 -1.18
N THR A 74 10.00 3.24 -2.05
CA THR A 74 11.23 3.65 -2.73
C THR A 74 10.98 4.88 -3.59
N LEU A 75 9.90 4.86 -4.38
CA LEU A 75 9.45 5.99 -5.17
C LEU A 75 9.28 7.25 -4.31
N LEU A 76 8.55 7.11 -3.21
CA LEU A 76 8.22 8.22 -2.30
C LEU A 76 9.46 8.82 -1.63
N ARG A 77 10.44 7.98 -1.29
CA ARG A 77 11.70 8.40 -0.66
C ARG A 77 12.69 9.05 -1.63
N ASN A 78 12.69 8.59 -2.87
CA ASN A 78 13.58 9.10 -3.91
C ASN A 78 12.95 10.26 -4.71
N GLU A 79 11.68 10.57 -4.45
CA GLU A 79 10.90 11.53 -5.21
C GLU A 79 10.80 11.17 -6.72
N ASP A 80 10.80 9.86 -7.02
CA ASP A 80 10.70 9.32 -8.38
C ASP A 80 9.25 9.35 -8.92
N TRP A 81 8.60 10.52 -8.88
CA TRP A 81 7.17 10.69 -9.16
C TRP A 81 6.75 10.22 -10.56
N GLU A 82 7.67 10.22 -11.52
CA GLU A 82 7.48 9.65 -12.86
C GLU A 82 7.07 8.16 -12.85
N LYS A 83 7.42 7.42 -11.79
CA LYS A 83 7.07 6.00 -11.62
C LYS A 83 5.69 5.80 -11.00
N LEU A 84 5.06 6.87 -10.50
CA LEU A 84 3.81 6.78 -9.74
C LEU A 84 2.65 6.28 -10.61
N PRO A 85 2.45 6.77 -11.86
CA PRO A 85 1.38 6.27 -12.72
C PRO A 85 1.45 4.77 -12.96
N GLU A 86 2.65 4.22 -13.19
CA GLU A 86 2.84 2.77 -13.39
C GLU A 86 2.47 1.98 -12.13
N ALA A 87 2.96 2.41 -10.95
CA ALA A 87 2.63 1.76 -9.69
C ALA A 87 1.12 1.81 -9.39
N MET A 88 0.46 2.93 -9.71
CA MET A 88 -0.99 3.07 -9.58
C MET A 88 -1.73 2.10 -10.52
N MET A 89 -1.33 1.99 -11.79
CA MET A 89 -1.95 1.06 -12.74
C MET A 89 -1.83 -0.41 -12.29
N GLN A 90 -0.65 -0.82 -11.81
CA GLN A 90 -0.47 -2.15 -11.24
C GLN A 90 -1.40 -2.37 -10.04
N LEU A 91 -1.46 -1.39 -9.13
CA LEU A 91 -2.30 -1.50 -7.95
C LEU A 91 -3.79 -1.57 -8.32
N TYR A 92 -4.24 -0.76 -9.29
CA TYR A 92 -5.59 -0.83 -9.85
C TYR A 92 -5.94 -2.25 -10.32
N GLY A 93 -5.03 -2.93 -11.03
CA GLY A 93 -5.25 -4.30 -11.50
C GLY A 93 -5.53 -5.29 -10.36
N TYR A 94 -4.85 -5.14 -9.21
CA TYR A 94 -5.06 -6.00 -8.04
C TYR A 94 -6.30 -5.65 -7.22
N VAL A 95 -6.75 -4.38 -7.26
CA VAL A 95 -7.90 -3.91 -6.48
C VAL A 95 -9.18 -3.72 -7.30
N ALA A 96 -9.15 -3.95 -8.61
CA ALA A 96 -10.27 -3.72 -9.52
C ALA A 96 -11.55 -4.50 -9.13
N ASP A 97 -11.39 -5.72 -8.62
CA ASP A 97 -12.52 -6.55 -8.17
C ASP A 97 -13.19 -6.04 -6.88
N LEU A 98 -12.56 -5.08 -6.20
CA LEU A 98 -13.02 -4.54 -4.92
C LEU A 98 -13.93 -3.35 -5.20
N LYS A 99 -15.23 -3.62 -5.39
CA LYS A 99 -16.26 -2.60 -5.63
C LYS A 99 -16.23 -1.50 -4.57
N VAL A 100 -15.77 -0.29 -4.94
CA VAL A 100 -15.88 0.91 -4.10
C VAL A 100 -17.02 1.77 -4.62
N ASN A 101 -18.18 1.64 -3.98
CA ASN A 101 -19.40 2.33 -4.40
C ASN A 101 -19.50 3.79 -3.91
N ARG A 102 -18.62 4.25 -3.00
CA ARG A 102 -18.66 5.62 -2.46
C ARG A 102 -17.34 6.03 -1.81
N LEU A 103 -16.87 7.26 -2.05
CA LEU A 103 -15.79 7.88 -1.28
C LEU A 103 -16.33 8.26 0.11
N THR A 104 -15.71 7.76 1.16
CA THR A 104 -16.18 7.94 2.55
C THR A 104 -15.17 8.58 3.49
N ARG A 105 -13.89 8.61 3.12
CA ARG A 105 -12.84 9.25 3.92
C ARG A 105 -12.59 10.68 3.50
N ASP A 106 -12.48 11.53 4.52
CA ASP A 106 -12.01 12.90 4.39
C ASP A 106 -10.53 12.94 3.98
N PRO A 107 -10.10 13.94 3.16
CA PRO A 107 -8.69 14.24 2.91
C PRO A 107 -7.76 14.22 4.13
N ASP A 108 -8.27 14.58 5.30
CA ASP A 108 -7.48 14.60 6.53
C ASP A 108 -7.12 13.21 7.08
N ALA A 109 -7.75 12.15 6.55
CA ALA A 109 -7.53 10.78 7.03
C ALA A 109 -6.12 10.22 6.78
N TRP A 110 -5.33 10.83 5.88
CA TRP A 110 -3.95 10.43 5.59
C TRP A 110 -2.92 11.51 5.95
N ARG A 111 -3.36 12.65 6.50
CA ARG A 111 -2.46 13.74 6.88
C ARG A 111 -1.40 13.22 7.86
N GLY A 112 -0.13 13.51 7.58
CA GLY A 112 0.97 13.07 8.46
C GLY A 112 1.58 11.72 8.11
N ALA A 113 0.98 10.98 7.16
CA ALA A 113 1.45 9.64 6.78
C ALA A 113 2.85 9.71 6.16
N TYR A 114 3.12 10.73 5.35
CA TYR A 114 4.44 10.93 4.74
C TYR A 114 5.51 11.17 5.80
N GLN A 115 5.28 12.09 6.73
CA GLN A 115 6.23 12.40 7.81
C GLN A 115 6.50 11.17 8.67
N LYS A 116 5.46 10.39 8.98
CA LYS A 116 5.60 9.13 9.71
C LYS A 116 6.50 8.14 8.95
N LEU A 117 6.25 7.93 7.66
CA LEU A 117 7.03 7.00 6.83
C LEU A 117 8.49 7.44 6.70
N VAL A 118 8.75 8.74 6.52
CA VAL A 118 10.12 9.26 6.45
C VAL A 118 10.84 9.10 7.80
N ALA A 119 10.14 9.33 8.91
CA ALA A 119 10.70 9.19 10.26
C ALA A 119 11.09 7.76 10.64
N GLU A 120 10.45 6.72 10.07
CA GLU A 120 10.82 5.31 10.35
C GLU A 120 12.31 5.04 10.08
N LYS A 121 12.91 5.70 9.08
CA LYS A 121 14.33 5.53 8.75
C LYS A 121 15.28 6.12 9.81
N ARG A 122 14.81 7.04 10.67
CA ARG A 122 15.60 7.55 11.81
C ARG A 122 15.71 6.54 12.95
N ALA A 123 14.81 5.57 13.06
CA ALA A 123 14.80 4.59 14.16
C ALA A 123 15.64 3.33 13.86
N SER A 124 15.91 3.01 12.59
CA SER A 124 16.65 1.80 12.18
C SER A 124 18.16 2.03 12.00
N SER A 125 18.68 3.20 12.42
CA SER A 125 20.10 3.58 12.31
C SER A 125 20.66 4.10 13.65
N SER A 126 20.13 3.60 14.77
CA SER A 126 20.64 3.84 16.13
C SER A 126 20.89 2.52 16.84
#